data_AF-A0A973J085-F1
#
_entry.id   AF-A0A973J085-F1
#
_cell.length_a   1.000
_cell.length_b   1.000
_cell.length_c   1.000
_cell.angle_alpha   90.00
_cell.angle_beta   90.00
_cell.angle_gamma   90.00
#
_symmetry.space_group_name_H-M   'P 1'
#
loop_
_entity.id
_entity.type
_entity.pdbx_description
1 polymer ?
#
loop_
_entity_poly.entity_id
_entity_poly.type
_entity_poly.pdbx_seq_one_letter_code
_entity_poly.pdbx_strand_id
1 'polypeptide(L)'
;QQNIDYLKIIKLLESYAFKIFQVSNGQANTGDTVLYKLAFKVLYSKITPEDACSEINSKIIQYYRFQEFKNQMQALFEKKQGFYHWDGLRYYLFEYDEKLRTDNRIFASNTRLNWADLAEKDFRQRKTIEHIYPQSATKNYIDYCSDTDSRKKKVGYEKLQKDWAAFSSYSEEERVRLCHSLGNLLPISNSDNASFSNDKFLCKVDQSNKGDQYKNRGYRFDSMSAQIVAKEIDWTPESIKNRGLLMLNYFLELLGENLAIMNENEKINLLGLGFLIENDLSGTKQ
;
A
#
# COMPACT_ATOMS: atom_id res chain seq x y z
N GLN A 1 -13.29 -11.07 31.62
CA GLN A 1 -11.87 -10.80 31.85
C GLN A 1 -10.95 -11.58 30.90
N GLN A 2 -10.82 -12.92 31.00
CA GLN A 2 -9.86 -13.73 30.21
C GLN A 2 -9.87 -13.48 28.68
N ASN A 3 -11.05 -13.31 28.06
CA ASN A 3 -11.14 -13.06 26.61
C ASN A 3 -10.63 -11.65 26.21
N ILE A 4 -10.76 -10.67 27.11
CA ILE A 4 -10.26 -9.30 26.90
C ILE A 4 -8.72 -9.29 26.98
N ASP A 5 -8.15 -9.99 27.96
CA ASP A 5 -6.71 -10.00 28.18
C ASP A 5 -5.97 -10.78 27.08
N TYR A 6 -6.55 -11.89 26.63
CA TYR A 6 -6.09 -12.62 25.44
C TYR A 6 -6.05 -11.71 24.20
N LEU A 7 -7.15 -10.99 23.91
CA LEU A 7 -7.23 -10.12 22.75
C LEU A 7 -6.18 -8.98 22.80
N LYS A 8 -5.92 -8.40 23.98
CA LYS A 8 -4.88 -7.38 24.16
C LYS A 8 -3.49 -7.92 23.81
N ILE A 9 -3.15 -9.11 24.31
CA ILE A 9 -1.85 -9.74 24.05
C ILE A 9 -1.67 -10.04 22.56
N ILE A 10 -2.70 -10.60 21.91
CA ILE A 10 -2.64 -10.92 20.47
C ILE A 10 -2.43 -9.66 19.63
N LYS A 11 -3.18 -8.59 19.89
CA LYS A 11 -2.98 -7.29 19.20
C LYS A 11 -1.58 -6.72 19.41
N LEU A 12 -1.02 -6.89 20.61
CA LEU A 12 0.33 -6.43 20.91
C LEU A 12 1.39 -7.27 20.18
N LEU A 13 1.21 -8.59 20.08
CA LEU A 13 2.08 -9.48 19.30
C LEU A 13 1.99 -9.22 17.80
N GLU A 14 0.80 -8.88 17.30
CA GLU A 14 0.60 -8.44 15.92
C GLU A 14 1.37 -7.14 15.64
N SER A 15 1.22 -6.14 16.51
CA SER A 15 2.00 -4.89 16.44
C SER A 15 3.50 -5.15 16.52
N TYR A 16 3.94 -6.05 17.40
CA TYR A 16 5.33 -6.50 17.51
C TYR A 16 5.83 -7.06 16.16
N ALA A 17 5.09 -8.00 15.58
CA ALA A 17 5.47 -8.65 14.34
C ALA A 17 5.57 -7.65 13.18
N PHE A 18 4.60 -6.75 13.06
CA PHE A 18 4.62 -5.74 12.01
C PHE A 18 5.78 -4.74 12.18
N LYS A 19 5.91 -4.14 13.38
CA LYS A 19 6.95 -3.13 13.66
C LYS A 19 8.36 -3.67 13.52
N ILE A 20 8.62 -4.89 13.98
CA ILE A 20 9.99 -5.41 14.01
C ILE A 20 10.35 -6.04 12.67
N PHE A 21 9.51 -6.91 12.13
CA PHE A 21 9.86 -7.65 10.92
C PHE A 21 9.61 -6.86 9.64
N GLN A 22 8.51 -6.08 9.57
CA GLN A 22 8.13 -5.38 8.33
C GLN A 22 8.63 -3.94 8.27
N VAL A 23 8.75 -3.26 9.41
CA VAL A 23 9.16 -1.84 9.46
C VAL A 23 10.63 -1.69 9.85
N SER A 24 11.10 -2.44 10.84
CA SER A 24 12.50 -2.36 11.29
C SER A 24 13.44 -3.32 10.54
N ASN A 25 12.92 -4.09 9.57
CA ASN A 25 13.63 -5.12 8.82
C ASN A 25 14.42 -6.10 9.72
N GLY A 26 13.85 -6.42 10.89
CA GLY A 26 14.44 -7.35 11.85
C GLY A 26 14.49 -8.78 11.30
N GLN A 27 15.52 -9.53 11.68
CA GLN A 27 15.60 -10.94 11.33
C GLN A 27 14.41 -11.70 11.91
N ALA A 28 13.93 -12.73 11.22
CA ALA A 28 12.75 -13.51 11.62
C ALA A 28 12.84 -14.14 13.02
N ASN A 29 14.04 -14.30 13.58
CA ASN A 29 14.30 -14.84 14.91
C ASN A 29 14.44 -13.74 16.00
N THR A 30 14.25 -12.47 15.65
CA THR A 30 14.45 -11.33 16.56
C THR A 30 13.44 -11.43 17.70
N GLY A 31 13.95 -11.61 18.92
CA GLY A 31 13.12 -11.71 20.13
C GLY A 31 12.56 -13.09 20.44
N ASP A 32 12.79 -14.11 19.60
CA ASP A 32 12.29 -15.49 19.79
C ASP A 32 12.57 -16.04 21.18
N THR A 33 13.83 -15.96 21.62
CA THR A 33 14.24 -16.48 22.94
C THR A 33 13.46 -15.79 24.06
N VAL A 34 13.16 -14.49 23.91
CA VAL A 34 12.40 -13.74 24.91
C VAL A 34 10.92 -14.13 24.85
N LEU A 35 10.33 -14.20 23.66
CA LEU A 35 8.92 -14.57 23.46
C LEU A 35 8.64 -16.00 23.94
N TYR A 36 9.52 -16.97 23.67
CA TYR A 36 9.37 -18.34 24.17
C TYR A 36 9.47 -18.43 25.69
N LYS A 37 10.41 -17.68 26.30
CA LYS A 37 10.51 -17.58 27.76
C LYS A 37 9.25 -16.95 28.36
N LEU A 38 8.68 -15.94 27.70
CA LEU A 38 7.46 -15.30 28.15
C LEU A 38 6.26 -16.25 28.04
N ALA A 39 6.09 -16.93 26.90
CA ALA A 39 5.05 -17.93 26.70
C ALA A 39 5.11 -19.04 27.76
N PHE A 40 6.32 -19.52 28.09
CA PHE A 40 6.52 -20.47 29.19
C PHE A 40 6.04 -19.90 30.53
N LYS A 41 6.39 -18.65 30.86
CA LYS A 41 5.92 -18.02 32.11
C LYS A 41 4.40 -17.89 32.16
N VAL A 42 3.76 -17.53 31.04
CA VAL A 42 2.28 -17.44 30.94
C VAL A 42 1.64 -18.81 31.14
N LEU A 43 2.15 -19.86 30.48
CA LEU A 43 1.58 -21.22 30.55
C LEU A 43 1.57 -21.77 31.98
N TYR A 44 2.61 -21.49 32.76
CA TYR A 44 2.72 -21.92 34.16
C TYR A 44 2.22 -20.87 35.16
N SER A 45 1.44 -19.88 34.71
CA SER A 45 0.84 -18.83 35.53
C SER A 45 1.85 -18.09 36.42
N LYS A 46 3.09 -17.92 35.95
CA LYS A 46 4.17 -17.26 36.69
C LYS A 46 4.16 -15.74 36.57
N ILE A 47 3.36 -15.21 35.65
CA ILE A 47 3.20 -13.78 35.39
C ILE A 47 1.73 -13.48 35.09
N THR A 48 1.32 -12.24 35.33
CA THR A 48 -0.01 -11.77 34.95
C THR A 48 -0.07 -11.41 33.45
N PRO A 49 -1.27 -11.35 32.84
CA PRO A 49 -1.43 -10.82 31.49
C PRO A 49 -0.86 -9.41 31.32
N GLU A 50 -1.00 -8.56 32.35
CA GLU A 50 -0.47 -7.20 32.38
C GLU A 50 1.07 -7.19 32.33
N ASP A 51 1.72 -8.05 33.12
CA ASP A 51 3.18 -8.21 33.09
C ASP A 51 3.65 -8.69 31.71
N ALA A 52 2.92 -9.63 31.11
CA ALA A 52 3.22 -10.12 29.76
C ALA A 52 3.13 -9.00 28.71
N CYS A 53 2.10 -8.16 28.77
CA CYS A 53 1.96 -7.00 27.90
C CYS A 53 3.11 -6.00 28.09
N SER A 54 3.49 -5.74 29.34
CA SER A 54 4.60 -4.82 29.67
C SER A 54 5.93 -5.31 29.08
N GLU A 55 6.24 -6.61 29.23
CA GLU A 55 7.44 -7.23 28.68
C GLU A 55 7.47 -7.17 27.15
N ILE A 56 6.37 -7.51 26.48
CA ILE A 56 6.28 -7.43 25.00
C ILE A 56 6.49 -5.98 24.56
N ASN A 57 5.82 -5.02 25.19
CA ASN A 57 5.95 -3.61 24.83
C ASN A 57 7.39 -3.09 25.05
N SER A 58 8.05 -3.49 26.13
CA SER A 58 9.47 -3.21 26.35
C SER A 58 10.33 -3.71 25.19
N LYS A 59 10.04 -4.90 24.65
CA LYS A 59 10.76 -5.44 23.48
C LYS A 59 10.43 -4.69 22.19
N ILE A 60 9.18 -4.26 22.00
CA ILE A 60 8.83 -3.38 20.86
C ILE A 60 9.70 -2.13 20.92
N ILE A 61 9.73 -1.43 22.04
CA ILE A 61 10.54 -0.21 22.23
C ILE A 61 12.03 -0.50 21.97
N GLN A 62 12.53 -1.63 22.46
CA GLN A 62 13.93 -2.02 22.30
C GLN A 62 14.32 -2.23 20.84
N TYR A 63 13.49 -2.93 20.05
CA TYR A 63 13.84 -3.39 18.70
C TYR A 63 13.34 -2.50 17.57
N TYR A 64 12.27 -1.74 17.80
CA TYR A 64 11.63 -0.95 16.76
C TYR A 64 12.52 0.23 16.32
N ARG A 65 12.72 0.39 15.01
CA ARG A 65 13.53 1.45 14.40
C ARG A 65 12.85 1.97 13.12
N PHE A 66 12.18 3.11 13.23
CA PHE A 66 11.54 3.74 12.07
C PHE A 66 12.52 4.18 10.97
N GLN A 67 13.77 4.51 11.32
CA GLN A 67 14.78 4.88 10.33
C GLN A 67 15.09 3.73 9.35
N GLU A 68 15.03 2.48 9.80
CA GLU A 68 15.25 1.32 8.92
C GLU A 68 14.18 1.22 7.84
N PHE A 69 12.93 1.59 8.16
CA PHE A 69 11.86 1.68 7.18
C PHE A 69 12.18 2.72 6.09
N LYS A 70 12.64 3.92 6.49
CA LYS A 70 13.05 4.96 5.51
C LYS A 70 14.15 4.45 4.58
N ASN A 71 15.17 3.80 5.15
CA ASN A 71 16.30 3.24 4.39
C ASN A 71 15.83 2.15 3.42
N GLN A 72 14.97 1.22 3.88
CA GLN A 72 14.40 0.16 3.05
C GLN A 72 13.59 0.75 1.89
N MET A 73 12.73 1.74 2.17
CA MET A 73 11.91 2.38 1.15
C MET A 73 12.74 3.09 0.10
N GLN A 74 13.78 3.83 0.51
CA GLN A 74 14.73 4.44 -0.40
C GLN A 74 15.36 3.39 -1.33
N ALA A 75 15.89 2.30 -0.76
CA ALA A 75 16.51 1.22 -1.54
C ALA A 75 15.53 0.54 -2.51
N LEU A 76 14.25 0.38 -2.12
CA LEU A 76 13.21 -0.14 -3.01
C LEU A 76 12.92 0.80 -4.17
N PHE A 77 12.87 2.12 -3.95
CA PHE A 77 12.66 3.07 -5.04
C PHE A 77 13.86 3.17 -5.99
N GLU A 78 15.08 3.12 -5.48
CA GLU A 78 16.31 3.07 -6.29
C GLU A 78 16.31 1.83 -7.21
N LYS A 79 15.76 0.71 -6.75
CA LYS A 79 15.57 -0.52 -7.54
C LYS A 79 14.34 -0.50 -8.44
N LYS A 80 13.64 0.63 -8.59
CA LYS A 80 12.39 0.75 -9.36
C LYS A 80 11.27 -0.18 -8.84
N GLN A 81 11.27 -0.50 -7.55
CA GLN A 81 10.35 -1.45 -6.92
C GLN A 81 9.27 -0.75 -6.06
N GLY A 82 9.65 0.32 -5.35
CA GLY A 82 8.77 1.14 -4.50
C GLY A 82 7.97 0.35 -3.45
N PHE A 83 6.84 0.92 -2.99
CA PHE A 83 5.95 0.28 -2.01
C PHE A 83 5.36 -1.02 -2.52
N TYR A 84 5.19 -1.16 -3.83
CA TYR A 84 4.60 -2.36 -4.42
C TYR A 84 5.36 -3.64 -4.04
N HIS A 85 6.67 -3.56 -3.80
CA HIS A 85 7.50 -4.71 -3.40
C HIS A 85 7.82 -4.74 -1.90
N TRP A 86 7.38 -3.76 -1.12
CA TRP A 86 7.53 -3.83 0.33
C TRP A 86 6.71 -5.00 0.88
N ASP A 87 7.30 -5.75 1.81
CA ASP A 87 6.72 -6.99 2.35
C ASP A 87 5.53 -6.71 3.28
N GLY A 88 5.56 -5.58 4.00
CA GLY A 88 4.48 -5.14 4.87
C GLY A 88 3.25 -4.57 4.14
N LEU A 89 3.31 -4.38 2.82
CA LEU A 89 2.27 -3.67 2.05
C LEU A 89 0.89 -4.29 2.23
N ARG A 90 0.75 -5.62 2.14
CA ARG A 90 -0.56 -6.27 2.18
C ARG A 90 -1.25 -6.09 3.52
N TYR A 91 -0.51 -6.30 4.59
CA TYR A 91 -0.99 -6.08 5.95
C TYR A 91 -1.42 -4.62 6.12
N TYR A 92 -0.56 -3.68 5.70
CA TYR A 92 -0.88 -2.27 5.79
C TYR A 92 -2.14 -1.87 4.99
N LEU A 93 -2.30 -2.36 3.76
CA LEU A 93 -3.48 -2.08 2.95
C LEU A 93 -4.77 -2.68 3.56
N PHE A 94 -4.66 -3.84 4.20
CA PHE A 94 -5.75 -4.45 4.95
C PHE A 94 -6.18 -3.58 6.15
N GLU A 95 -5.22 -3.18 6.99
CA GLU A 95 -5.48 -2.30 8.14
C GLU A 95 -6.06 -0.95 7.70
N TYR A 96 -5.55 -0.38 6.60
CA TYR A 96 -6.07 0.86 6.05
C TYR A 96 -7.52 0.73 5.57
N ASP A 97 -7.88 -0.36 4.90
CA ASP A 97 -9.27 -0.60 4.50
C ASP A 97 -10.19 -0.74 5.73
N GLU A 98 -9.78 -1.49 6.75
CA GLU A 98 -10.53 -1.64 8.00
C GLU A 98 -10.71 -0.31 8.75
N LYS A 99 -9.69 0.56 8.74
CA LYS A 99 -9.79 1.93 9.26
C LYS A 99 -10.84 2.73 8.49
N LEU A 100 -10.77 2.74 7.15
CA LEU A 100 -11.72 3.44 6.31
C LEU A 100 -13.15 2.94 6.52
N ARG A 101 -13.35 1.63 6.68
CA ARG A 101 -14.65 1.04 6.99
C ARG A 101 -15.19 1.51 8.33
N THR A 102 -14.33 1.56 9.35
CA THR A 102 -14.68 2.06 10.68
C THR A 102 -15.10 3.53 10.61
N ASP A 103 -14.31 4.37 9.93
CA ASP A 103 -14.58 5.81 9.81
C ASP A 103 -15.88 6.09 9.04
N ASN A 104 -16.17 5.29 8.01
CA ASN A 104 -17.36 5.42 7.19
C ASN A 104 -18.56 4.61 7.72
N ARG A 105 -18.42 3.95 8.88
CA ARG A 105 -19.47 3.14 9.52
C ARG A 105 -20.04 2.04 8.61
N ILE A 106 -19.17 1.41 7.81
CA ILE A 106 -19.55 0.35 6.88
C ILE A 106 -19.26 -1.02 7.51
N PHE A 107 -20.33 -1.75 7.83
CA PHE A 107 -20.24 -3.07 8.48
C PHE A 107 -20.64 -4.23 7.55
N ALA A 108 -21.12 -3.93 6.33
CA ALA A 108 -21.54 -4.95 5.37
C ALA A 108 -20.35 -5.80 4.89
N SER A 109 -20.47 -7.12 4.96
CA SER A 109 -19.37 -8.07 4.71
C SER A 109 -19.04 -8.27 3.23
N ASN A 110 -19.95 -7.95 2.31
CA ASN A 110 -19.81 -8.20 0.87
C ASN A 110 -18.64 -7.44 0.22
N THR A 111 -18.20 -6.34 0.81
CA THR A 111 -17.08 -5.51 0.32
C THR A 111 -15.91 -5.50 1.29
N ARG A 112 -15.94 -6.34 2.34
CA ARG A 112 -14.87 -6.42 3.33
C ARG A 112 -13.77 -7.32 2.78
N LEU A 113 -12.52 -6.85 2.89
CA LEU A 113 -11.38 -7.68 2.53
C LEU A 113 -11.30 -8.91 3.44
N ASN A 114 -11.08 -10.06 2.82
CA ASN A 114 -10.79 -11.30 3.55
C ASN A 114 -9.27 -11.48 3.61
N TRP A 115 -8.71 -11.54 4.82
CA TRP A 115 -7.27 -11.74 5.00
C TRP A 115 -6.76 -13.01 4.33
N ALA A 116 -7.54 -14.10 4.35
CA ALA A 116 -7.15 -15.34 3.70
C ALA A 116 -6.93 -15.14 2.19
N ASP A 117 -7.80 -14.39 1.52
CA ASP A 117 -7.69 -14.12 0.08
C ASP A 117 -6.52 -13.17 -0.24
N LEU A 118 -6.21 -12.24 0.67
CA LEU A 118 -5.03 -11.36 0.54
C LEU A 118 -3.72 -12.10 0.82
N ALA A 119 -3.75 -13.10 1.71
CA ALA A 119 -2.59 -13.88 2.13
C ALA A 119 -2.34 -15.14 1.29
N GLU A 120 -3.35 -15.70 0.60
CA GLU A 120 -3.27 -16.97 -0.14
C GLU A 120 -2.64 -16.87 -1.56
N LYS A 121 -1.98 -17.98 -1.93
CA LYS A 121 -1.46 -18.46 -3.23
C LYS A 121 -1.05 -17.43 -4.28
N ASP A 122 -0.14 -16.54 -3.91
CA ASP A 122 1.31 -16.74 -4.10
C ASP A 122 1.94 -15.49 -3.49
N PHE A 123 2.73 -15.62 -2.42
CA PHE A 123 3.36 -14.47 -1.76
C PHE A 123 4.10 -13.56 -2.77
N ARG A 124 4.53 -14.15 -3.89
CA ARG A 124 5.20 -13.53 -5.04
C ARG A 124 4.28 -12.89 -6.09
N GLN A 125 3.07 -13.40 -6.31
CA GLN A 125 2.27 -13.00 -7.47
C GLN A 125 1.45 -11.71 -7.26
N ARG A 126 1.26 -11.25 -6.01
CA ARG A 126 0.61 -9.96 -5.64
C ARG A 126 -0.69 -9.66 -6.43
N LYS A 127 -1.44 -10.71 -6.80
CA LYS A 127 -2.63 -10.65 -7.68
C LYS A 127 -3.83 -9.87 -7.13
N THR A 128 -3.81 -9.54 -5.85
CA THR A 128 -4.85 -8.77 -5.18
C THR A 128 -4.47 -7.31 -4.97
N ILE A 129 -3.27 -6.90 -5.40
CA ILE A 129 -2.84 -5.50 -5.36
C ILE A 129 -2.91 -4.94 -6.77
N GLU A 130 -3.79 -3.97 -6.94
CA GLU A 130 -3.98 -3.23 -8.18
C GLU A 130 -3.08 -2.01 -8.24
N HIS A 131 -2.58 -1.75 -9.45
CA HIS A 131 -1.97 -0.48 -9.82
C HIS A 131 -3.02 0.35 -10.54
N ILE A 132 -3.52 1.41 -9.91
CA ILE A 132 -4.55 2.25 -10.53
C ILE A 132 -3.98 2.84 -11.83
N TYR A 133 -2.86 3.56 -11.77
CA TYR A 133 -1.97 3.83 -12.90
C TYR A 133 -1.12 2.60 -13.22
N PRO A 134 -1.29 1.93 -14.38
CA PRO A 134 -0.78 0.58 -14.62
C PRO A 134 0.70 0.55 -15.00
N GLN A 135 1.38 -0.54 -14.62
CA GLN A 135 2.80 -0.78 -14.94
C GLN A 135 3.10 -0.70 -16.44
N SER A 136 2.19 -1.15 -17.31
CA SER A 136 2.42 -1.11 -18.76
C SER A 136 2.49 0.32 -19.30
N ALA A 137 1.88 1.30 -18.61
CA ALA A 137 1.86 2.69 -19.04
C ALA A 137 3.14 3.45 -18.70
N THR A 138 3.99 2.89 -17.82
CA THR A 138 5.29 3.48 -17.49
C THR A 138 6.34 3.20 -18.57
N LYS A 139 6.20 2.09 -19.29
CA LYS A 139 7.16 1.61 -20.28
C LYS A 139 7.28 2.57 -21.47
N ASN A 140 8.48 2.65 -22.03
CA ASN A 140 8.67 3.21 -23.37
C ASN A 140 8.11 2.25 -24.46
N TYR A 141 8.05 2.75 -25.70
CA TYR A 141 7.50 2.00 -26.82
C TYR A 141 8.24 0.67 -27.08
N ILE A 142 9.56 0.66 -26.95
CA ILE A 142 10.40 -0.52 -27.24
C ILE A 142 10.10 -1.62 -26.22
N ASP A 143 10.10 -1.29 -24.93
CA ASP A 143 9.85 -2.24 -23.84
C ASP A 143 8.40 -2.73 -23.78
N TYR A 144 7.46 -1.95 -24.32
CA TYR A 144 6.08 -2.38 -24.49
C TYR A 144 5.92 -3.41 -25.64
N CYS A 145 6.74 -3.28 -26.69
CA CYS A 145 6.65 -4.04 -27.93
C CYS A 145 7.59 -5.25 -28.04
N SER A 146 8.33 -5.60 -26.99
CA SER A 146 9.41 -6.60 -27.01
C SER A 146 8.99 -8.04 -27.39
N ASP A 147 7.69 -8.34 -27.48
CA ASP A 147 7.14 -9.60 -27.99
C ASP A 147 6.36 -9.36 -29.31
N THR A 148 6.72 -10.07 -30.37
CA THR A 148 6.42 -9.82 -31.80
C THR A 148 4.94 -9.79 -32.20
N ASP A 149 4.45 -8.61 -32.63
CA ASP A 149 3.59 -8.27 -33.80
C ASP A 149 3.40 -6.73 -33.83
N SER A 150 4.10 -6.02 -34.72
CA SER A 150 4.45 -4.60 -34.53
C SER A 150 3.30 -3.60 -34.71
N ARG A 151 2.29 -3.90 -35.53
CA ARG A 151 1.23 -2.93 -35.88
C ARG A 151 0.14 -2.81 -34.81
N LYS A 152 -0.36 -3.93 -34.26
CA LYS A 152 -1.40 -3.91 -33.21
C LYS A 152 -0.88 -3.34 -31.90
N LYS A 153 0.38 -3.63 -31.55
CA LYS A 153 1.05 -3.08 -30.36
C LYS A 153 1.23 -1.57 -30.44
N LYS A 154 1.48 -0.99 -31.63
CA LYS A 154 1.56 0.47 -31.79
C LYS A 154 0.25 1.17 -31.44
N VAL A 155 -0.85 0.71 -32.01
CA VAL A 155 -2.18 1.25 -31.69
C VAL A 155 -2.52 1.09 -30.21
N GLY A 156 -2.19 -0.07 -29.62
CA GLY A 156 -2.37 -0.33 -28.20
C GLY A 156 -1.55 0.60 -27.30
N TYR A 157 -0.28 0.83 -27.63
CA TYR A 157 0.59 1.73 -26.90
C TYR A 157 0.13 3.19 -26.99
N GLU A 158 -0.21 3.67 -28.19
CA GLU A 158 -0.72 5.03 -28.39
C GLU A 158 -2.02 5.26 -27.62
N LYS A 159 -2.94 4.27 -27.66
CA LYS A 159 -4.16 4.30 -26.86
C LYS A 159 -3.84 4.34 -25.36
N LEU A 160 -2.92 3.49 -24.89
CA LEU A 160 -2.53 3.44 -23.48
C LEU A 160 -1.95 4.77 -22.98
N GLN A 161 -1.02 5.36 -23.74
CA GLN A 161 -0.43 6.65 -23.39
C GLN A 161 -1.47 7.78 -23.43
N LYS A 162 -2.43 7.73 -24.36
CA LYS A 162 -3.56 8.67 -24.40
C LYS A 162 -4.51 8.51 -23.22
N ASP A 163 -4.85 7.27 -22.86
CA ASP A 163 -5.73 6.93 -21.73
C ASP A 163 -5.13 7.39 -20.38
N TRP A 164 -3.82 7.55 -20.32
CA TRP A 164 -3.06 8.01 -19.15
C TRP A 164 -2.26 9.30 -19.42
N ALA A 165 -2.80 10.20 -20.24
CA ALA A 165 -2.08 11.40 -20.70
C ALA A 165 -1.64 12.35 -19.57
N ALA A 166 -2.29 12.31 -18.40
CA ALA A 166 -1.89 13.07 -17.21
C ALA A 166 -0.45 12.74 -16.73
N PHE A 167 0.11 11.60 -17.15
CA PHE A 167 1.45 11.15 -16.80
C PHE A 167 2.50 11.42 -17.90
N SER A 168 2.08 12.00 -19.04
CA SER A 168 2.92 12.10 -20.24
C SER A 168 4.11 13.05 -20.13
N SER A 169 4.05 14.04 -19.24
CA SER A 169 5.14 15.01 -18.99
C SER A 169 6.27 14.45 -18.14
N TYR A 170 6.08 13.28 -17.52
CA TYR A 170 7.05 12.68 -16.61
C TYR A 170 7.96 11.70 -17.35
N SER A 171 9.22 11.67 -16.92
CA SER A 171 10.20 10.68 -17.40
C SER A 171 9.75 9.25 -17.10
N GLU A 172 10.38 8.27 -17.75
CA GLU A 172 10.12 6.86 -17.46
C GLU A 172 10.38 6.50 -15.99
N GLU A 173 11.43 7.06 -15.38
CA GLU A 173 11.73 6.79 -13.97
C GLU A 173 10.66 7.38 -13.03
N GLU A 174 10.25 8.63 -13.27
CA GLU A 174 9.20 9.28 -12.48
C GLU A 174 7.86 8.55 -12.63
N ARG A 175 7.51 8.08 -13.83
CA ARG A 175 6.31 7.25 -14.06
C ARG A 175 6.38 5.92 -13.31
N VAL A 176 7.54 5.27 -13.26
CA VAL A 176 7.73 4.06 -12.46
C VAL A 176 7.61 4.34 -10.97
N ARG A 177 8.16 5.46 -10.48
CA ARG A 177 8.01 5.90 -9.09
C ARG A 177 6.54 6.17 -8.74
N LEU A 178 5.79 6.88 -9.59
CA LEU A 178 4.34 7.09 -9.46
C LEU A 178 3.58 5.76 -9.42
N CYS A 179 3.90 4.84 -10.34
CA CYS A 179 3.26 3.54 -10.42
C CYS A 179 3.45 2.72 -9.14
N HIS A 180 4.63 2.76 -8.53
CA HIS A 180 4.95 1.99 -7.31
C HIS A 180 4.83 2.78 -6.01
N SER A 181 4.33 4.02 -6.06
CA SER A 181 4.06 4.81 -4.87
C SER A 181 2.81 4.32 -4.14
N LEU A 182 2.78 4.48 -2.82
CA LEU A 182 1.72 3.94 -1.96
C LEU A 182 0.32 4.39 -2.38
N GLY A 183 0.19 5.66 -2.76
CA GLY A 183 -1.08 6.24 -3.20
C GLY A 183 -1.66 5.61 -4.46
N ASN A 184 -0.87 4.91 -5.27
CA ASN A 184 -1.33 4.23 -6.49
C ASN A 184 -1.76 2.76 -6.27
N LEU A 185 -1.55 2.23 -5.06
CA LEU A 185 -1.76 0.82 -4.75
C LEU A 185 -3.10 0.60 -4.03
N LEU A 186 -3.83 -0.43 -4.45
CA LEU A 186 -5.18 -0.69 -3.98
C LEU A 186 -5.41 -2.19 -3.75
N PRO A 187 -5.90 -2.62 -2.57
CA PRO A 187 -6.32 -3.99 -2.38
C PRO A 187 -7.68 -4.20 -3.03
N ILE A 188 -7.76 -5.13 -3.98
CA ILE A 188 -9.00 -5.52 -4.65
C ILE A 188 -9.08 -7.03 -4.81
N SER A 189 -10.25 -7.54 -5.17
CA SER A 189 -10.40 -8.96 -5.51
C SER A 189 -9.53 -9.35 -6.71
N ASN A 190 -8.95 -10.55 -6.68
CA ASN A 190 -8.13 -11.08 -7.79
C ASN A 190 -8.92 -11.12 -9.11
N SER A 191 -10.21 -11.45 -9.03
CA SER A 191 -11.10 -11.52 -10.19
C SER A 191 -11.28 -10.16 -10.88
N ASP A 192 -11.34 -9.09 -10.10
CA ASP A 192 -11.46 -7.73 -10.61
C ASP A 192 -10.12 -7.21 -11.13
N ASN A 193 -9.02 -7.50 -10.42
CA ASN A 193 -7.68 -7.13 -10.86
C ASN A 193 -7.33 -7.70 -12.24
N ALA A 194 -7.60 -9.00 -12.43
CA ALA A 194 -7.43 -9.66 -13.72
C ALA A 194 -8.28 -9.02 -14.84
N SER A 195 -9.44 -8.45 -14.48
CA SER A 195 -10.39 -7.86 -15.42
C SER A 195 -10.12 -6.39 -15.76
N PHE A 196 -9.44 -5.64 -14.88
CA PHE A 196 -9.12 -4.22 -15.11
C PHE A 196 -8.02 -4.04 -16.15
N SER A 197 -7.00 -4.89 -16.16
CA SER A 197 -5.89 -4.78 -17.12
C SER A 197 -5.32 -3.34 -17.16
N ASN A 198 -4.99 -2.82 -18.35
CA ASN A 198 -4.46 -1.48 -18.54
C ASN A 198 -5.55 -0.43 -18.88
N ASP A 199 -6.79 -0.68 -18.46
CA ASP A 199 -7.89 0.24 -18.71
C ASP A 199 -7.65 1.65 -18.17
N LYS A 200 -8.26 2.64 -18.83
CA LYS A 200 -8.32 4.00 -18.31
C LYS A 200 -9.08 4.03 -16.99
N PHE A 201 -8.76 5.00 -16.14
CA PHE A 201 -9.29 5.11 -14.78
C PHE A 201 -10.82 4.93 -14.69
N LEU A 202 -11.60 5.67 -15.48
CA LEU A 202 -13.07 5.59 -15.45
C LEU A 202 -13.63 4.20 -15.78
N CYS A 203 -12.94 3.40 -16.60
CA CYS A 203 -13.33 2.02 -16.87
C CYS A 203 -12.97 1.08 -15.70
N LYS A 204 -11.95 1.41 -14.90
CA LYS A 204 -11.64 0.68 -13.66
C LYS A 204 -12.62 1.04 -12.54
N VAL A 205 -13.07 2.30 -12.49
CA VAL A 205 -14.13 2.77 -11.58
C VAL A 205 -15.43 2.01 -11.81
N ASP A 206 -15.85 1.91 -13.06
CA ASP A 206 -17.05 1.18 -13.47
C ASP A 206 -16.81 0.54 -14.86
N GLN A 207 -16.77 -0.79 -14.90
CA GLN A 207 -16.48 -1.51 -16.14
C GLN A 207 -17.63 -1.49 -17.14
N SER A 208 -18.85 -1.09 -16.75
CA SER A 208 -19.94 -0.89 -17.71
C SER A 208 -19.60 0.15 -18.79
N ASN A 209 -18.63 1.03 -18.52
CA ASN A 209 -18.04 1.94 -19.51
C ASN A 209 -17.32 1.22 -20.68
N LYS A 210 -17.01 -0.08 -20.54
CA LYS A 210 -16.51 -0.95 -21.61
C LYS A 210 -17.63 -1.55 -22.48
N GLY A 211 -18.85 -1.61 -21.95
CA GLY A 211 -20.00 -2.27 -22.56
C GLY A 211 -20.92 -2.94 -21.52
N ASP A 212 -22.19 -3.14 -21.88
CA ASP A 212 -23.24 -3.67 -20.99
C ASP A 212 -22.94 -5.05 -20.40
N GLN A 213 -22.08 -5.84 -21.04
CA GLN A 213 -21.66 -7.17 -20.59
C GLN A 213 -20.74 -7.16 -19.35
N TYR A 214 -20.25 -5.99 -18.93
CA TYR A 214 -19.36 -5.82 -17.78
C TYR A 214 -20.00 -5.09 -16.59
N LYS A 215 -21.34 -5.09 -16.50
CA LYS A 215 -22.09 -4.46 -15.40
C LYS A 215 -21.72 -5.03 -14.02
N ASN A 216 -21.90 -4.20 -12.99
CA ASN A 216 -21.70 -4.55 -11.58
C ASN A 216 -20.27 -4.96 -11.22
N ARG A 217 -19.27 -4.44 -11.96
CA ARG A 217 -17.84 -4.65 -11.71
C ARG A 217 -17.09 -3.33 -11.80
N GLY A 218 -16.08 -3.14 -10.95
CA GLY A 218 -15.37 -1.87 -10.83
C GLY A 218 -15.10 -1.52 -9.38
N TYR A 219 -14.24 -0.52 -9.17
CA TYR A 219 -13.90 -0.03 -7.83
C TYR A 219 -15.12 0.34 -6.98
N ARG A 220 -16.24 0.74 -7.62
CA ARG A 220 -17.52 1.05 -6.94
C ARG A 220 -18.14 -0.13 -6.18
N PHE A 221 -17.73 -1.36 -6.48
CA PHE A 221 -18.31 -2.58 -5.92
C PHE A 221 -17.32 -3.43 -5.12
N ASP A 222 -16.06 -3.01 -5.00
CA ASP A 222 -14.99 -3.75 -4.32
C ASP A 222 -14.71 -3.13 -2.92
N SER A 223 -13.49 -3.22 -2.41
CA SER A 223 -13.04 -2.76 -1.09
C SER A 223 -13.42 -1.32 -0.75
N MET A 224 -13.43 -0.95 0.53
CA MET A 224 -13.80 0.40 0.95
C MET A 224 -12.83 1.44 0.37
N SER A 225 -11.54 1.12 0.34
CA SER A 225 -10.52 1.95 -0.30
C SER A 225 -10.83 2.13 -1.79
N ALA A 226 -11.27 1.07 -2.49
CA ALA A 226 -11.64 1.14 -3.90
C ALA A 226 -12.86 2.05 -4.11
N GLN A 227 -13.88 1.93 -3.27
CA GLN A 227 -15.08 2.76 -3.35
C GLN A 227 -14.80 4.25 -3.10
N ILE A 228 -13.82 4.56 -2.24
CA ILE A 228 -13.38 5.94 -2.03
C ILE A 228 -12.65 6.46 -3.26
N VAL A 229 -11.69 5.69 -3.81
CA VAL A 229 -11.00 6.02 -5.07
C VAL A 229 -12.00 6.22 -6.21
N ALA A 230 -13.08 5.43 -6.25
CA ALA A 230 -14.12 5.51 -7.27
C ALA A 230 -14.92 6.82 -7.30
N LYS A 231 -14.76 7.68 -6.29
CA LYS A 231 -15.37 9.02 -6.22
C LYS A 231 -14.52 10.08 -6.91
N GLU A 232 -13.26 9.79 -7.19
CA GLU A 232 -12.39 10.70 -7.95
C GLU A 232 -12.89 10.83 -9.39
N ILE A 233 -12.74 12.03 -9.95
CA ILE A 233 -13.15 12.34 -11.33
C ILE A 233 -12.11 11.79 -12.32
N ASP A 234 -10.84 11.85 -11.95
CA ASP A 234 -9.72 11.36 -12.74
C ASP A 234 -8.59 10.87 -11.82
N TRP A 235 -7.60 10.20 -12.40
CA TRP A 235 -6.44 9.70 -11.66
C TRP A 235 -5.16 10.33 -12.20
N THR A 236 -4.53 11.16 -11.37
CA THR A 236 -3.40 12.00 -11.76
C THR A 236 -2.20 11.79 -10.82
N PRO A 237 -1.00 12.30 -11.17
CA PRO A 237 0.13 12.32 -10.24
C PRO A 237 -0.19 12.98 -8.90
N GLU A 238 -1.02 14.04 -8.92
CA GLU A 238 -1.47 14.74 -7.72
C GLU A 238 -2.42 13.89 -6.88
N SER A 239 -3.33 13.12 -7.52
CA SER A 239 -4.18 12.13 -6.84
C SER A 239 -3.34 11.08 -6.10
N ILE A 240 -2.27 10.58 -6.75
CA ILE A 240 -1.32 9.63 -6.14
C ILE A 240 -0.59 10.26 -4.95
N LYS A 241 -0.09 11.49 -5.09
CA LYS A 241 0.59 12.23 -4.01
C LYS A 241 -0.33 12.40 -2.80
N ASN A 242 -1.54 12.94 -3.02
CA ASN A 242 -2.47 13.27 -1.95
C ASN A 242 -3.00 12.03 -1.24
N ARG A 243 -3.40 10.99 -1.99
CA ARG A 243 -3.79 9.71 -1.38
C ARG A 243 -2.61 9.07 -0.65
N GLY A 244 -1.41 9.12 -1.22
CA GLY A 244 -0.18 8.61 -0.59
C GLY A 244 0.13 9.28 0.75
N LEU A 245 -0.05 10.59 0.86
CA LEU A 245 0.12 11.35 2.10
C LEU A 245 -0.91 10.97 3.17
N LEU A 246 -2.19 10.83 2.78
CA LEU A 246 -3.25 10.37 3.69
C LEU A 246 -2.95 8.97 4.23
N MET A 247 -2.56 8.06 3.34
CA MET A 247 -2.14 6.71 3.70
C MET A 247 -0.93 6.74 4.64
N LEU A 248 0.12 7.50 4.29
CA LEU A 248 1.32 7.57 5.10
C LEU A 248 1.06 8.15 6.50
N ASN A 249 0.16 9.13 6.64
CA ASN A 249 -0.27 9.62 7.95
C ASN A 249 -0.91 8.51 8.79
N TYR A 250 -1.84 7.74 8.20
CA TYR A 250 -2.41 6.59 8.91
C TYR A 250 -1.36 5.51 9.22
N PHE A 251 -0.38 5.29 8.34
CA PHE A 251 0.72 4.38 8.62
C PHE A 251 1.50 4.80 9.87
N LEU A 252 1.81 6.09 10.01
CA LEU A 252 2.45 6.62 11.22
C LEU A 252 1.58 6.43 12.46
N GLU A 253 0.27 6.68 12.37
CA GLU A 253 -0.67 6.43 13.46
C GLU A 253 -0.73 4.94 13.86
N LEU A 254 -0.77 4.03 12.88
CA LEU A 254 -0.73 2.58 13.08
C LEU A 254 0.55 2.14 13.82
N LEU A 255 1.66 2.82 13.55
CA LEU A 255 2.93 2.61 14.24
C LEU A 255 3.01 3.32 15.61
N GLY A 256 2.04 4.16 15.97
CA GLY A 256 2.08 4.99 17.17
C GLY A 256 3.16 6.08 17.10
N GLU A 257 3.56 6.48 15.90
CA GLU A 257 4.48 7.57 15.66
C GLU A 257 3.79 8.93 15.71
N ASN A 258 4.52 9.96 16.10
CA ASN A 258 4.04 11.33 15.99
C ASN A 258 4.03 11.74 14.51
N LEU A 259 2.94 12.33 14.01
CA LEU A 259 2.84 12.81 12.63
C LEU A 259 3.90 13.86 12.25
N ALA A 260 4.49 14.54 13.24
CA ALA A 260 5.57 15.50 13.10
C ALA A 260 6.98 14.86 13.02
N ILE A 261 7.11 13.53 13.07
CA ILE A 261 8.38 12.83 12.82
C ILE A 261 8.95 13.10 11.42
N MET A 262 8.09 13.53 10.50
CA MET A 262 8.44 13.98 9.16
C MET A 262 7.58 15.17 8.76
N ASN A 263 8.19 16.16 8.13
CA ASN A 263 7.46 17.21 7.42
C ASN A 263 6.86 16.68 6.10
N GLU A 264 6.05 17.49 5.44
CA GLU A 264 5.36 17.09 4.21
C GLU A 264 6.32 16.72 3.07
N ASN A 265 7.38 17.50 2.86
CA ASN A 265 8.39 17.21 1.83
C ASN A 265 9.13 15.89 2.11
N GLU A 266 9.45 15.60 3.36
CA GLU A 266 10.03 14.31 3.76
C GLU A 266 9.06 13.15 3.49
N LYS A 267 7.76 13.34 3.74
CA LYS A 267 6.71 12.36 3.41
C LYS A 267 6.60 12.14 1.90
N ILE A 268 6.59 13.21 1.10
CA ILE A 268 6.57 13.15 -0.37
C ILE A 268 7.82 12.42 -0.90
N ASN A 269 8.99 12.70 -0.34
CA ASN A 269 10.22 11.99 -0.68
C ASN A 269 10.17 10.50 -0.30
N LEU A 270 9.64 10.16 0.88
CA LEU A 270 9.45 8.77 1.30
C LEU A 270 8.48 8.01 0.40
N LEU A 271 7.50 8.71 -0.18
CA LEU A 271 6.60 8.20 -1.21
C LEU A 271 7.25 8.00 -2.58
N GLY A 272 8.53 8.38 -2.73
CA GLY A 272 9.27 8.33 -3.98
C GLY A 272 8.89 9.45 -4.96
N LEU A 273 8.22 10.50 -4.47
CA LEU A 273 7.58 11.55 -5.29
C LEU A 273 8.26 12.92 -5.16
N GLY A 274 9.54 12.97 -4.78
CA GLY A 274 10.27 14.22 -4.52
C GLY A 274 10.24 15.23 -5.67
N PHE A 275 10.10 14.76 -6.92
CA PHE A 275 9.95 15.61 -8.11
C PHE A 275 8.60 16.34 -8.21
N LEU A 276 7.63 16.01 -7.35
CA LEU A 276 6.35 16.72 -7.21
C LEU A 276 6.39 17.78 -6.10
N ILE A 277 7.51 17.93 -5.39
CA ILE A 277 7.66 19.03 -4.43
C ILE A 277 7.74 20.31 -5.26
N GLU A 278 6.79 21.21 -5.05
CA GLU A 278 6.83 22.53 -5.66
C GLU A 278 8.10 23.24 -5.15
N ASN A 279 9.06 23.45 -6.04
CA ASN A 279 10.17 24.35 -5.74
C ASN A 279 9.59 25.75 -5.69
N ASP A 280 9.70 26.44 -4.55
CA ASP A 280 9.52 27.89 -4.45
C ASP A 280 10.54 28.59 -5.37
N LEU A 281 10.22 28.65 -6.67
CA LEU A 281 10.89 29.47 -7.67
C LEU A 281 10.04 30.70 -7.99
N SER A 282 9.28 31.20 -7.01
CA SER A 282 8.76 32.58 -7.00
C SER A 282 9.70 33.51 -6.23
N GLY A 283 10.97 33.57 -6.66
CA GLY A 283 12.01 34.32 -5.97
C GLY A 283 13.14 34.80 -6.88
N THR A 284 12.82 35.40 -8.04
CA THR A 284 13.53 36.56 -8.68
C THR A 284 13.05 36.73 -10.12
N LYS A 285 11.98 37.50 -10.29
CA LYS A 285 11.79 38.36 -11.46
C LYS A 285 11.43 39.76 -10.96
N GLN A 286 12.45 40.52 -10.58
CA GLN A 286 12.69 41.92 -10.93
C GLN A 286 14.04 42.34 -10.34
#